data_AF-A0A8H6U493-F1
#
_entry.id   AF-A0A8H6U493-F1
#
_cell.length_a   1.000
_cell.length_b   1.000
_cell.length_c   1.000
_cell.angle_alpha   90.00
_cell.angle_beta   90.00
_cell.angle_gamma   90.00
#
_symmetry.space_group_name_H-M   'P 1'
#
loop_
_entity.id
_entity.type
_entity.pdbx_description
1 polymer ?
#
loop_
_entity_poly.entity_id
_entity_poly.type
_entity_poly.pdbx_seq_one_letter_code
_entity_poly.pdbx_strand_id
1 'polypeptide(L)'
;MEAAPTALAISELLEQCIGPLRRSPADLQACALVSRAWAYAAQPLIFAEVSVYSTTRAKNDATWFRLQETLHVSPHLIQYIRRLCINPNLLSSDGFAAMCRFPFTQLAYVFIMGSTLTPSSAFSLRHLFSLLSLTHVRLDCRFPSMADFVQIWDRCAPPLRHVQIGSSLAPWVKTSVTDVRPFRSPIRLESLRVQCVTQAGDWLARVPDLFDLSQLRRLYMGHDTQLVDSKRLVPARQTIETVEFRPTATNPPINLGLFPRLTALHITLRAPDAQPMLVHTLSTLPPSHRIRTIVLWMPHGGDGWLDLHLASLPQHRAITVELPTEANHYDYIKSRFPRTSAENMLRRTEKDRDWFEALD
;
A
#
# COMPACT_ATOMS: atom_id res chain seq x y z
N MET A 1 -7.31 -29.90 48.21
CA MET A 1 -6.95 -28.57 47.66
C MET A 1 -6.75 -28.76 46.17
N GLU A 2 -7.81 -28.62 45.38
CA GLU A 2 -7.70 -28.60 43.92
C GLU A 2 -7.06 -27.27 43.51
N ALA A 3 -5.91 -27.34 42.86
CA ALA A 3 -5.23 -26.18 42.33
C ALA A 3 -6.11 -25.57 41.23
N ALA A 4 -6.58 -24.33 41.40
CA ALA A 4 -7.35 -23.60 40.41
C ALA A 4 -6.60 -23.58 39.07
N PRO A 5 -7.02 -24.32 38.03
CA PRO A 5 -6.15 -24.54 36.88
C PRO A 5 -6.41 -23.58 35.72
N THR A 6 -6.95 -22.36 35.88
CA THR A 6 -7.81 -21.95 34.75
C THR A 6 -7.95 -20.48 34.40
N ALA A 7 -7.25 -19.51 34.98
CA ALA A 7 -7.40 -18.12 34.50
C ALA A 7 -6.53 -17.84 33.26
N LEU A 8 -5.22 -18.10 33.35
CA LEU A 8 -4.25 -17.81 32.28
C LEU A 8 -4.44 -18.73 31.07
N ALA A 9 -4.66 -20.04 31.31
CA ALA A 9 -4.91 -21.00 30.25
C ALA A 9 -6.20 -20.71 29.45
N ILE A 10 -7.22 -20.11 30.09
CA ILE A 10 -8.45 -19.71 29.40
C ILE A 10 -8.21 -18.50 28.49
N SER A 11 -7.41 -17.51 28.92
CA SER A 11 -7.12 -16.34 28.07
C SER A 11 -6.37 -16.73 26.79
N GLU A 12 -5.31 -17.54 26.93
CA GLU A 12 -4.54 -18.02 25.76
C GLU A 12 -5.38 -18.88 24.83
N LEU A 13 -6.25 -19.73 25.39
CA LEU A 13 -7.16 -20.56 24.60
C LEU A 13 -8.20 -19.71 23.85
N LEU A 14 -8.74 -18.67 24.48
CA LEU A 14 -9.64 -17.73 23.82
C LEU A 14 -8.94 -16.98 22.67
N GLU A 15 -7.70 -16.54 22.86
CA GLU A 15 -6.91 -15.92 21.78
C GLU A 15 -6.69 -16.88 20.61
N GLN A 16 -6.39 -18.15 20.89
CA GLN A 16 -6.25 -19.19 19.85
C GLN A 16 -7.57 -19.47 19.11
N CYS A 17 -8.71 -19.43 19.81
CA CYS A 17 -10.02 -19.59 19.19
C CYS A 17 -10.43 -18.39 18.33
N ILE A 18 -10.12 -17.16 18.78
CA ILE A 18 -10.56 -15.93 18.13
C ILE A 18 -9.60 -15.52 17.00
N GLY A 19 -8.30 -15.85 17.10
CA GLY A 19 -7.28 -15.52 16.10
C GLY A 19 -7.66 -15.83 14.64
N PRO A 20 -8.17 -17.05 14.33
CA PRO A 20 -8.66 -17.40 13.00
C PRO A 20 -9.81 -16.52 12.49
N LEU A 21 -10.61 -15.94 13.40
CA LEU A 21 -11.74 -15.06 13.09
C LEU A 21 -11.31 -13.62 12.72
N ARG A 22 -10.01 -13.28 12.77
CA ARG A 22 -9.47 -11.96 12.36
C ARG A 22 -9.92 -11.54 10.95
N ARG A 23 -10.31 -12.51 10.11
CA ARG A 23 -10.80 -12.29 8.74
C ARG A 23 -12.30 -11.93 8.66
N SER A 24 -13.06 -12.07 9.75
CA SER A 24 -14.51 -11.83 9.81
C SER A 24 -14.85 -10.88 10.96
N PRO A 25 -14.97 -9.56 10.70
CA PRO A 25 -15.34 -8.59 11.73
C PRO A 25 -16.70 -8.88 12.39
N ALA A 26 -17.64 -9.46 11.63
CA ALA A 26 -18.95 -9.83 12.15
C ALA A 26 -18.85 -10.94 13.20
N ASP A 27 -18.03 -11.97 12.95
CA ASP A 27 -17.84 -13.08 13.90
C ASP A 27 -17.08 -12.61 15.15
N LEU A 28 -16.10 -11.72 15.01
CA LEU A 28 -15.42 -11.10 16.15
C LEU A 28 -16.40 -10.30 17.02
N GLN A 29 -17.31 -9.54 16.41
CA GLN A 29 -18.34 -8.81 17.13
C GLN A 29 -19.31 -9.76 17.86
N ALA A 30 -19.73 -10.84 17.20
CA ALA A 30 -20.57 -11.87 17.84
C ALA A 30 -19.86 -12.52 19.04
N CYS A 31 -18.56 -12.82 18.91
CA CYS A 31 -17.73 -13.33 19.99
C CYS A 31 -17.69 -12.37 21.18
N ALA A 32 -17.50 -11.08 20.94
CA ALA A 32 -17.45 -10.06 21.99
C ALA A 32 -18.78 -9.95 22.79
N LEU A 33 -19.91 -10.41 22.24
CA LEU A 33 -21.20 -10.41 22.92
C LEU A 33 -21.44 -11.64 23.81
N VAL A 34 -20.61 -12.69 23.70
CA VAL A 34 -20.80 -13.95 24.44
C VAL A 34 -20.60 -13.74 25.95
N SER A 35 -19.51 -13.09 26.34
CA SER A 35 -19.20 -12.77 27.74
C SER A 35 -18.11 -11.70 27.83
N ARG A 36 -17.86 -11.18 29.03
CA ARG A 36 -16.77 -10.21 29.26
C ARG A 36 -15.39 -10.75 28.88
N ALA A 37 -15.10 -12.01 29.18
CA ALA A 37 -13.81 -12.62 28.84
C ALA A 37 -13.58 -12.65 27.33
N TRP A 38 -14.61 -13.03 26.57
CA TRP A 38 -14.56 -13.00 25.10
C TRP A 38 -14.49 -11.58 24.56
N ALA A 39 -15.19 -10.62 25.17
CA ALA A 39 -15.09 -9.21 24.81
C ALA A 39 -13.65 -8.69 24.95
N TYR A 40 -13.00 -8.94 26.10
CA TYR A 40 -11.62 -8.51 26.33
C TYR A 40 -10.63 -9.18 25.36
N ALA A 41 -10.79 -10.47 25.09
CA ALA A 41 -9.93 -11.19 24.14
C ALA A 41 -10.15 -10.74 22.68
N ALA A 42 -11.38 -10.38 22.30
CA ALA A 42 -11.70 -9.94 20.95
C ALA A 42 -11.36 -8.46 20.69
N GLN A 43 -11.34 -7.59 21.72
CA GLN A 43 -11.11 -6.15 21.60
C GLN A 43 -9.84 -5.79 20.78
N PRO A 44 -8.65 -6.38 21.04
CA PRO A 44 -7.46 -6.06 20.27
C PRO A 44 -7.62 -6.33 18.78
N LEU A 45 -8.36 -7.38 18.41
CA LEU A 45 -8.59 -7.79 17.02
C LEU A 45 -9.67 -6.94 16.35
N ILE A 46 -10.74 -6.59 17.07
CA ILE A 46 -11.81 -5.71 16.57
C ILE A 46 -11.28 -4.30 16.28
N PHE A 47 -10.44 -3.76 17.17
CA PHE A 47 -9.90 -2.40 17.05
C PHE A 47 -8.54 -2.35 16.33
N ALA A 48 -7.96 -3.49 15.94
CA ALA A 48 -6.70 -3.54 15.20
C ALA A 48 -6.73 -2.69 13.92
N GLU A 49 -7.87 -2.68 13.24
CA GLU A 49 -8.10 -1.90 12.03
C GLU A 49 -9.33 -1.02 12.18
N VAL A 50 -9.11 0.29 12.10
CA VAL A 50 -10.16 1.30 12.11
C VAL A 50 -10.29 1.87 10.71
N SER A 51 -11.48 1.67 10.14
CA SER A 51 -11.79 2.06 8.77
C SER A 51 -12.95 3.07 8.77
N VAL A 52 -12.63 4.32 8.48
CA VAL A 52 -13.58 5.43 8.34
C VAL A 52 -13.65 5.81 6.86
N TYR A 53 -14.16 4.88 6.06
CA TYR A 53 -14.52 5.10 4.67
C TYR A 53 -15.83 4.37 4.39
N SER A 54 -16.77 5.04 3.71
CA SER A 54 -18.05 4.46 3.29
C SER A 54 -17.92 3.95 1.86
N THR A 55 -18.37 2.72 1.63
CA THR A 55 -18.60 2.18 0.27
C THR A 55 -19.94 2.65 -0.30
N THR A 56 -20.83 3.18 0.54
CA THR A 56 -22.16 3.67 0.15
C THR A 56 -22.22 5.20 0.24
N ARG A 57 -22.85 5.84 -0.74
CA ARG A 57 -22.92 7.31 -0.94
C ARG A 57 -23.50 8.15 0.22
N ALA A 58 -23.87 7.55 1.34
CA ALA A 58 -24.30 8.28 2.52
C ALA A 58 -23.08 8.88 3.23
N LYS A 59 -23.05 10.21 3.41
CA LYS A 59 -22.10 10.88 4.30
C LYS A 59 -22.27 10.29 5.70
N ASN A 60 -21.26 9.55 6.17
CA ASN A 60 -21.40 8.67 7.32
C ASN A 60 -20.76 9.27 8.58
N ASP A 61 -21.01 10.57 8.82
CA ASP A 61 -20.53 11.29 10.00
C ASP A 61 -20.88 10.54 11.30
N ALA A 62 -22.03 9.88 11.34
CA ALA A 62 -22.49 9.09 12.48
C ALA A 62 -21.51 7.96 12.89
N THR A 63 -20.85 7.31 11.93
CA THR A 63 -19.89 6.23 12.23
C THR A 63 -18.63 6.79 12.89
N TRP A 64 -18.14 7.94 12.40
CA TRP A 64 -17.02 8.63 13.04
C TRP A 64 -17.39 9.15 14.43
N PHE A 65 -18.54 9.81 14.58
CA PHE A 65 -18.96 10.33 15.88
C PHE A 65 -19.10 9.21 16.93
N ARG A 66 -19.69 8.07 16.56
CA ARG A 66 -19.77 6.90 17.45
C ARG A 66 -18.38 6.35 17.80
N LEU A 67 -17.48 6.27 16.84
CA LEU A 67 -16.10 5.85 17.10
C LEU A 67 -15.39 6.84 18.04
N GLN A 68 -15.51 8.14 17.77
CA GLN A 68 -14.91 9.19 18.59
C GLN A 68 -15.45 9.15 20.02
N GLU A 69 -16.76 9.01 20.20
CA GLU A 69 -17.40 8.85 21.50
C GLU A 69 -16.91 7.58 22.20
N THR A 70 -16.84 6.46 21.48
CA THR A 70 -16.32 5.19 22.01
C THR A 70 -14.88 5.32 22.49
N LEU A 71 -14.00 5.95 21.69
CA LEU A 71 -12.60 6.17 22.06
C LEU A 71 -12.45 7.22 23.17
N HIS A 72 -13.39 8.15 23.31
CA HIS A 72 -13.41 9.11 24.40
C HIS A 72 -13.82 8.45 25.73
N VAL A 73 -14.85 7.60 25.70
CA VAL A 73 -15.32 6.83 26.86
C VAL A 73 -14.32 5.73 27.25
N SER A 74 -13.65 5.14 26.25
CA SER A 74 -12.72 4.02 26.42
C SER A 74 -11.36 4.31 25.76
N PRO A 75 -10.55 5.23 26.32
CA PRO A 75 -9.29 5.67 25.72
C PRO A 75 -8.24 4.56 25.63
N HIS A 76 -8.33 3.54 26.48
CA HIS A 76 -7.46 2.37 26.42
C HIS A 76 -7.58 1.61 25.10
N LEU A 77 -8.71 1.70 24.38
CA LEU A 77 -8.89 1.05 23.09
C LEU A 77 -8.00 1.63 21.99
N ILE A 78 -7.55 2.89 22.13
CA ILE A 78 -6.65 3.55 21.18
C ILE A 78 -5.35 2.78 21.02
N GLN A 79 -4.88 2.13 22.11
CA GLN A 79 -3.64 1.35 22.07
C GLN A 79 -3.74 0.17 21.12
N TYR A 80 -4.93 -0.38 20.86
CA TYR A 80 -5.09 -1.52 19.96
C TYR A 80 -5.08 -1.15 18.48
N ILE A 81 -5.24 0.13 18.13
CA ILE A 81 -5.34 0.58 16.74
C ILE A 81 -3.97 0.49 16.07
N ARG A 82 -3.82 -0.48 15.15
CA ARG A 82 -2.61 -0.71 14.34
C ARG A 82 -2.72 -0.12 12.94
N ARG A 83 -3.93 -0.10 12.40
CA ARG A 83 -4.21 0.31 11.02
C ARG A 83 -5.34 1.32 11.03
N LEU A 84 -5.12 2.43 10.35
CA LEU A 84 -6.09 3.52 10.24
C LEU A 84 -6.32 3.84 8.76
N CYS A 85 -7.53 3.53 8.28
CA CYS A 85 -7.95 3.78 6.90
C CYS A 85 -9.01 4.88 6.91
N ILE A 86 -8.73 6.02 6.28
CA ILE A 86 -9.57 7.22 6.40
C ILE A 86 -9.93 7.73 5.02
N ASN A 87 -11.20 8.08 4.83
CA ASN A 87 -11.63 8.97 3.76
C ASN A 87 -11.97 10.35 4.32
N PRO A 88 -11.09 11.36 4.18
CA PRO A 88 -11.29 12.69 4.75
C PRO A 88 -12.57 13.37 4.27
N ASN A 89 -13.09 12.99 3.09
CA ASN A 89 -14.33 13.55 2.55
C ASN A 89 -15.59 13.17 3.33
N LEU A 90 -15.48 12.19 4.23
CA LEU A 90 -16.57 11.72 5.08
C LEU A 90 -16.51 12.32 6.49
N LEU A 91 -15.62 13.27 6.69
CA LEU A 91 -15.39 13.93 7.97
C LEU A 91 -15.48 15.43 7.76
N SER A 92 -15.98 16.14 8.77
CA SER A 92 -15.74 17.57 8.86
C SER A 92 -14.23 17.82 8.99
N SER A 93 -13.75 19.01 8.59
CA SER A 93 -12.34 19.37 8.76
C SER A 93 -11.87 19.21 10.22
N ASP A 94 -12.74 19.54 11.17
CA ASP A 94 -12.46 19.39 12.60
C ASP A 94 -12.47 17.93 13.04
N GLY A 95 -13.40 17.11 12.53
CA GLY A 95 -13.43 15.68 12.80
C GLY A 95 -12.17 14.97 12.30
N PHE A 96 -11.70 15.32 11.09
CA PHE A 96 -10.45 14.79 10.56
C PHE A 96 -9.23 15.25 11.38
N ALA A 97 -9.18 16.53 11.75
CA ALA A 97 -8.11 17.06 12.60
C ALA A 97 -8.09 16.40 13.99
N ALA A 98 -9.25 16.18 14.60
CA ALA A 98 -9.38 15.48 15.87
C ALA A 98 -8.89 14.03 15.76
N MET A 99 -9.25 13.33 14.69
CA MET A 99 -8.78 11.96 14.42
C MET A 99 -7.26 11.89 14.34
N CYS A 100 -6.64 12.83 13.62
CA CYS A 100 -5.18 12.86 13.45
C CYS A 100 -4.42 13.14 14.76
N ARG A 101 -5.11 13.65 15.79
CA ARG A 101 -4.53 14.03 17.09
C ARG A 101 -4.73 12.98 18.19
N PHE A 102 -5.40 11.87 17.90
CA PHE A 102 -5.49 10.79 18.87
C PHE A 102 -4.08 10.29 19.25
N PRO A 103 -3.82 9.97 20.53
CA PRO A 103 -2.52 9.52 21.02
C PRO A 103 -2.28 8.05 20.66
N PHE A 104 -2.18 7.76 19.37
CA PHE A 104 -1.90 6.42 18.89
C PHE A 104 -0.49 5.99 19.31
N THR A 105 -0.40 4.94 20.12
CA THR A 105 0.89 4.42 20.61
C THR A 105 1.44 3.29 19.75
N GLN A 106 0.57 2.61 18.99
CA GLN A 106 0.91 1.40 18.25
C GLN A 106 0.45 1.44 16.78
N LEU A 107 0.04 2.60 16.28
CA LEU A 107 -0.42 2.77 14.89
C LEU A 107 0.76 2.59 13.93
N ALA A 108 0.73 1.49 13.16
CA ALA A 108 1.78 1.09 12.24
C ALA A 108 1.47 1.44 10.77
N TYR A 109 0.19 1.53 10.43
CA TYR A 109 -0.27 1.71 9.06
C TYR A 109 -1.32 2.81 8.96
N VAL A 110 -1.11 3.76 8.06
CA VAL A 110 -2.10 4.79 7.71
C VAL A 110 -2.41 4.71 6.23
N PHE A 111 -3.69 4.66 5.89
CA PHE A 111 -4.19 4.78 4.53
C PHE A 111 -5.18 5.95 4.44
N ILE A 112 -4.80 6.97 3.70
CA ILE A 112 -5.68 8.09 3.35
C ILE A 112 -6.19 7.87 1.93
N MET A 113 -7.50 7.78 1.76
CA MET A 113 -8.14 7.69 0.45
C MET A 113 -9.11 8.85 0.25
N GLY A 114 -9.38 9.24 -0.99
CA GLY A 114 -10.43 10.21 -1.29
C GLY A 114 -10.03 11.20 -2.35
N SER A 115 -10.71 12.34 -2.38
CA SER A 115 -10.43 13.41 -3.33
C SER A 115 -9.34 14.34 -2.78
N THR A 116 -9.55 15.65 -2.87
CA THR A 116 -8.54 16.66 -2.57
C THR A 116 -8.55 17.00 -1.08
N LEU A 117 -7.43 16.80 -0.42
CA LEU A 117 -7.19 17.30 0.93
C LEU A 117 -7.24 18.82 0.94
N THR A 118 -7.78 19.41 2.00
CA THR A 118 -7.58 20.85 2.25
C THR A 118 -6.17 21.08 2.83
N PRO A 119 -5.61 22.30 2.76
CA PRO A 119 -4.34 22.62 3.42
C PRO A 119 -4.37 22.29 4.93
N SER A 120 -5.49 22.55 5.60
CA SER A 120 -5.71 22.19 7.01
C SER A 120 -5.67 20.67 7.26
N SER A 121 -6.24 19.89 6.34
CA SER A 121 -6.20 18.42 6.40
C SER A 121 -4.77 17.91 6.19
N ALA A 122 -4.06 18.43 5.18
CA ALA A 122 -2.65 18.09 4.94
C ALA A 122 -1.78 18.43 6.16
N PHE A 123 -2.01 19.58 6.79
CA PHE A 123 -1.33 19.96 8.02
C PHE A 123 -1.63 18.98 9.18
N SER A 124 -2.89 18.54 9.32
CA SER A 124 -3.29 17.60 10.37
C SER A 124 -2.61 16.23 10.23
N LEU A 125 -2.36 15.77 8.99
CA LEU A 125 -1.64 14.52 8.73
C LEU A 125 -0.22 14.51 9.31
N ARG A 126 0.42 15.68 9.49
CA ARG A 126 1.75 15.79 10.10
C ARG A 126 1.80 15.14 11.48
N HIS A 127 0.72 15.22 12.26
CA HIS A 127 0.65 14.59 13.58
C HIS A 127 0.70 13.07 13.46
N LEU A 128 -0.13 12.48 12.60
CA LEU A 128 -0.11 11.04 12.36
C LEU A 128 1.25 10.57 11.87
N PHE A 129 1.88 11.34 10.98
CA PHE A 129 3.12 10.96 10.36
C PHE A 129 4.33 11.11 11.29
N SER A 130 4.20 11.88 12.36
CA SER A 130 5.20 12.02 13.42
C SER A 130 5.20 10.87 14.46
N LEU A 131 4.27 9.92 14.35
CA LEU A 131 4.18 8.80 15.27
C LEU A 131 5.34 7.82 15.08
N LEU A 132 6.05 7.52 16.18
CA LEU A 132 7.18 6.58 16.20
C LEU A 132 6.79 5.12 15.95
N SER A 133 5.50 4.80 16.00
CA SER A 133 5.00 3.47 15.65
C SER A 133 4.76 3.31 14.15
N LEU A 134 4.69 4.41 13.39
CA LEU A 134 4.25 4.39 12.01
C LEU A 134 5.35 3.88 11.08
N THR A 135 5.08 2.76 10.41
CA THR A 135 6.00 2.09 9.49
C THR A 135 5.53 2.15 8.04
N HIS A 136 4.23 2.35 7.83
CA HIS A 136 3.58 2.30 6.53
C HIS A 136 2.62 3.46 6.30
N VAL A 137 2.74 4.10 5.14
CA VAL A 137 1.84 5.15 4.69
C VAL A 137 1.36 4.86 3.28
N ARG A 138 0.04 4.92 3.08
CA ARG A 138 -0.61 4.89 1.77
C ARG A 138 -1.43 6.17 1.58
N LEU A 139 -1.19 6.87 0.48
CA LEU A 139 -1.86 8.11 0.13
C LEU A 139 -2.52 7.98 -1.24
N ASP A 140 -3.83 7.83 -1.28
CA ASP A 140 -4.66 7.83 -2.49
C ASP A 140 -5.65 9.01 -2.44
N CYS A 141 -5.09 10.21 -2.30
CA CYS A 141 -5.80 11.48 -2.15
C CYS A 141 -5.02 12.62 -2.80
N ARG A 142 -5.68 13.67 -3.28
CA ARG A 142 -4.99 14.80 -3.92
C ARG A 142 -4.50 15.84 -2.93
N PHE A 143 -3.32 16.39 -3.16
CA PHE A 143 -2.78 17.51 -2.38
C PHE A 143 -3.09 18.84 -3.08
N PRO A 144 -3.41 19.92 -2.34
CA PRO A 144 -3.64 21.25 -2.94
C PRO A 144 -2.43 21.76 -3.71
N SER A 145 -1.23 21.50 -3.18
CA SER A 145 0.05 21.89 -3.80
C SER A 145 1.15 20.86 -3.52
N MET A 146 2.24 20.95 -4.27
CA MET A 146 3.46 20.20 -3.97
C MET A 146 4.04 20.62 -2.60
N ALA A 147 3.94 21.89 -2.21
CA ALA A 147 4.45 22.35 -0.93
C ALA A 147 3.71 21.68 0.24
N ASP A 148 2.38 21.57 0.16
CA ASP A 148 1.58 20.84 1.16
C ASP A 148 1.99 19.37 1.23
N PHE A 149 2.20 18.73 0.08
CA PHE A 149 2.68 17.35 0.01
C PHE A 149 4.05 17.20 0.66
N VAL A 150 5.02 18.07 0.37
CA VAL A 150 6.36 17.99 0.95
C VAL A 150 6.32 18.22 2.46
N GLN A 151 5.54 19.21 2.90
CA GLN A 151 5.45 19.59 4.31
C GLN A 151 4.96 18.45 5.22
N ILE A 152 4.13 17.52 4.74
CA ILE A 152 3.70 16.40 5.59
C ILE A 152 4.87 15.52 6.03
N TRP A 153 5.96 15.48 5.24
CA TRP A 153 7.13 14.66 5.49
C TRP A 153 8.16 15.34 6.42
N ASP A 154 8.06 16.66 6.62
CA ASP A 154 9.02 17.43 7.42
C ASP A 154 9.13 16.96 8.88
N ARG A 155 8.05 16.39 9.40
CA ARG A 155 7.94 15.92 10.79
C ARG A 155 7.75 14.41 10.88
N CYS A 156 7.98 13.70 9.78
CA CYS A 156 7.83 12.25 9.80
C CYS A 156 8.78 11.59 10.78
N ALA A 157 8.28 10.53 11.41
CA ALA A 157 9.09 9.71 12.28
C ALA A 157 10.08 8.85 11.47
N PRO A 158 11.29 8.59 12.00
CA PRO A 158 12.30 7.74 11.37
C PRO A 158 11.91 6.28 11.01
N PRO A 159 11.01 5.58 11.72
CA PRO A 159 10.73 4.17 11.45
C PRO A 159 9.82 3.94 10.24
N LEU A 160 9.38 5.00 9.55
CA LEU A 160 8.66 4.87 8.29
C LEU A 160 9.54 4.16 7.26
N ARG A 161 9.06 3.04 6.71
CA ARG A 161 9.81 2.21 5.77
C ARG A 161 9.11 2.05 4.42
N HIS A 162 7.79 2.15 4.43
CA HIS A 162 6.97 1.85 3.26
C HIS A 162 6.06 3.01 2.93
N VAL A 163 6.22 3.54 1.72
CA VAL A 163 5.38 4.64 1.21
C VAL A 163 4.72 4.18 -0.08
N GLN A 164 3.40 4.26 -0.10
CA GLN A 164 2.58 4.09 -1.30
C GLN A 164 1.86 5.38 -1.63
N ILE A 165 2.00 5.84 -2.85
CA ILE A 165 1.36 7.04 -3.38
C ILE A 165 0.53 6.61 -4.58
N GLY A 166 -0.78 6.80 -4.43
CA GLY A 166 -1.83 6.48 -5.39
C GLY A 166 -2.08 7.59 -6.40
N SER A 167 -3.32 7.63 -6.91
CA SER A 167 -3.89 8.53 -7.92
C SER A 167 -4.04 9.99 -7.43
N SER A 168 -3.02 10.47 -6.74
CA SER A 168 -3.02 11.65 -5.87
C SER A 168 -2.52 12.91 -6.55
N LEU A 169 -1.90 12.81 -7.71
CA LEU A 169 -1.24 13.94 -8.34
C LEU A 169 -2.03 14.33 -9.58
N ALA A 170 -3.14 15.05 -9.36
CA ALA A 170 -3.63 15.94 -10.41
C ALA A 170 -2.47 16.84 -10.82
N PRO A 171 -2.29 17.13 -12.11
CA PRO A 171 -1.07 17.77 -12.55
C PRO A 171 -0.96 19.10 -11.83
N TRP A 172 0.14 19.30 -11.10
CA TRP A 172 0.47 20.55 -10.43
C TRP A 172 0.87 21.58 -11.51
N VAL A 173 -0.02 21.85 -12.46
CA VAL A 173 0.27 22.51 -13.75
C VAL A 173 0.75 23.96 -13.56
N LYS A 174 0.62 24.55 -12.37
CA LYS A 174 0.79 26.00 -12.19
C LYS A 174 1.67 26.46 -11.04
N THR A 175 2.01 25.61 -10.07
CA THR A 175 2.96 26.01 -9.03
C THR A 175 4.36 25.68 -9.51
N SER A 176 5.18 26.71 -9.67
CA SER A 176 6.56 26.56 -10.10
C SER A 176 7.25 25.59 -9.14
N VAL A 177 7.74 24.49 -9.70
CA VAL A 177 8.40 23.41 -8.95
C VAL A 177 9.64 23.96 -8.21
N THR A 178 10.17 25.11 -8.63
CA THR A 178 11.37 25.78 -8.11
C THR A 178 11.26 26.32 -6.68
N ASP A 179 10.06 26.48 -6.11
CA ASP A 179 9.91 27.17 -4.82
C ASP A 179 10.03 26.25 -3.58
N VAL A 180 10.15 24.93 -3.78
CA VAL A 180 10.28 23.98 -2.67
C VAL A 180 11.77 23.77 -2.37
N ARG A 181 12.21 24.25 -1.19
CA ARG A 181 13.57 23.99 -0.70
C ARG A 181 13.81 22.48 -0.62
N PRO A 182 14.98 21.98 -1.03
CA PRO A 182 15.32 20.57 -0.84
C PRO A 182 15.26 20.24 0.65
N PHE A 183 14.42 19.27 1.01
CA PHE A 183 14.23 18.79 2.37
C PHE A 183 14.54 17.30 2.42
N ARG A 184 15.71 16.94 2.95
CA ARG A 184 16.07 15.53 3.15
C ARG A 184 15.52 15.03 4.46
N SER A 185 14.44 14.26 4.39
CA SER A 185 13.94 13.53 5.53
C SER A 185 14.97 12.47 5.99
N PRO A 186 15.15 12.23 7.30
CA PRO A 186 15.97 11.12 7.79
C PRO A 186 15.36 9.73 7.54
N ILE A 187 14.17 9.68 6.92
CA ILE A 187 13.46 8.44 6.60
C ILE A 187 14.25 7.61 5.60
N ARG A 188 14.55 6.37 5.97
CA ARG A 188 15.18 5.36 5.13
C ARG A 188 14.13 4.42 4.56
N LEU A 189 13.71 4.65 3.32
CA LEU A 189 12.66 3.84 2.71
C LEU A 189 13.19 2.47 2.29
N GLU A 190 12.44 1.42 2.63
CA GLU A 190 12.67 0.05 2.17
C GLU A 190 11.77 -0.28 0.96
N SER A 191 10.57 0.31 0.89
CA SER A 191 9.62 0.11 -0.20
C SER A 191 8.98 1.42 -0.63
N LEU A 192 8.98 1.65 -1.94
CA LEU A 192 8.29 2.78 -2.56
C LEU A 192 7.36 2.29 -3.66
N ARG A 193 6.10 2.73 -3.59
CA ARG A 193 5.07 2.40 -4.56
C ARG A 193 4.42 3.65 -5.11
N VAL A 194 4.47 3.83 -6.43
CA VAL A 194 3.85 4.97 -7.10
C VAL A 194 2.82 4.47 -8.10
N GLN A 195 1.56 4.87 -7.98
CA GLN A 195 0.46 4.45 -8.84
C GLN A 195 -0.19 5.67 -9.50
N CYS A 196 -0.33 5.66 -10.84
CA CYS A 196 -1.16 6.60 -11.60
C CYS A 196 -0.90 8.09 -11.29
N VAL A 197 0.31 8.56 -11.55
CA VAL A 197 0.63 9.99 -11.57
C VAL A 197 0.82 10.42 -13.02
N THR A 198 -0.13 11.17 -13.57
CA THR A 198 0.13 11.98 -14.77
C THR A 198 1.26 12.94 -14.39
N GLN A 199 2.49 12.74 -14.91
CA GLN A 199 3.76 13.36 -14.46
C GLN A 199 4.53 12.64 -13.33
N ALA A 200 4.44 11.30 -13.22
CA ALA A 200 5.16 10.57 -12.17
C ALA A 200 6.67 10.80 -12.22
N GLY A 201 7.21 11.08 -13.41
CA GLY A 201 8.61 11.38 -13.63
C GLY A 201 9.09 12.58 -12.82
N ASP A 202 8.37 13.70 -12.82
CA ASP A 202 8.76 14.92 -12.10
C ASP A 202 8.74 14.70 -10.59
N TRP A 203 7.81 13.88 -10.11
CA TRP A 203 7.73 13.51 -8.70
C TRP A 203 8.83 12.52 -8.31
N LEU A 204 9.02 11.44 -9.09
CA LEU A 204 10.08 10.45 -8.89
C LEU A 204 11.46 11.10 -8.91
N ALA A 205 11.64 12.13 -9.74
CA ALA A 205 12.84 12.95 -9.79
C ALA A 205 13.13 13.73 -8.50
N ARG A 206 12.14 13.88 -7.60
CA ARG A 206 12.24 14.56 -6.30
C ARG A 206 12.19 13.63 -5.10
N VAL A 207 11.82 12.37 -5.28
CA VAL A 207 11.88 11.37 -4.21
C VAL A 207 13.24 11.32 -3.52
N PRO A 208 14.39 11.38 -4.22
CA PRO A 208 15.71 11.43 -3.56
C PRO A 208 15.95 12.72 -2.77
N ASP A 209 15.22 13.79 -3.08
CA ASP A 209 15.27 15.01 -2.30
C ASP A 209 14.50 14.84 -1.00
N LEU A 210 13.38 14.10 -1.03
CA LEU A 210 12.47 13.90 0.10
C LEU A 210 12.90 12.78 1.06
N PHE A 211 13.45 11.68 0.56
CA PHE A 211 13.71 10.47 1.32
C PHE A 211 15.14 9.96 1.10
N ASP A 212 15.70 9.32 2.13
CA ASP A 212 16.91 8.52 1.97
C ASP A 212 16.55 7.18 1.31
N LEU A 213 16.98 7.01 0.06
CA LEU A 213 16.74 5.82 -0.74
C LEU A 213 17.87 4.78 -0.65
N SER A 214 18.85 4.99 0.22
CA SER A 214 20.00 4.08 0.38
C SER A 214 19.62 2.68 0.87
N GLN A 215 18.39 2.50 1.37
CA GLN A 215 17.86 1.21 1.81
C GLN A 215 16.71 0.70 0.93
N LEU A 216 16.43 1.35 -0.20
CA LEU A 216 15.28 1.03 -1.02
C LEU A 216 15.49 -0.34 -1.67
N ARG A 217 14.69 -1.33 -1.27
CA ARG A 217 14.73 -2.70 -1.80
C ARG A 217 13.63 -2.98 -2.80
N ARG A 218 12.47 -2.34 -2.62
CA ARG A 218 11.28 -2.61 -3.43
C ARG A 218 10.80 -1.32 -4.10
N LEU A 219 10.71 -1.35 -5.43
CA LEU A 219 10.21 -0.24 -6.23
C LEU A 219 9.03 -0.70 -7.07
N TYR A 220 7.85 -0.14 -6.83
CA TYR A 220 6.69 -0.32 -7.67
C TYR A 220 6.40 0.95 -8.47
N MET A 221 6.16 0.78 -9.77
CA MET A 221 5.81 1.83 -10.72
C MET A 221 4.52 1.47 -11.47
N GLY A 222 3.48 2.26 -11.27
CA GLY A 222 2.15 2.04 -11.84
C GLY A 222 2.03 2.48 -13.30
N HIS A 223 0.79 2.66 -13.75
CA HIS A 223 0.50 3.11 -15.11
C HIS A 223 1.01 4.53 -15.35
N ASP A 224 1.45 4.79 -16.58
CA ASP A 224 1.86 6.11 -17.09
C ASP A 224 3.03 6.76 -16.34
N THR A 225 3.73 6.00 -15.51
CA THR A 225 4.99 6.45 -14.93
C THR A 225 6.07 6.38 -16.01
N GLN A 226 6.24 7.46 -16.76
CA GLN A 226 7.49 7.66 -17.48
C GLN A 226 8.60 7.72 -16.42
N LEU A 227 9.55 6.78 -16.45
CA LEU A 227 10.82 7.00 -15.77
C LEU A 227 11.53 8.12 -16.50
N VAL A 228 11.12 9.36 -16.18
CA VAL A 228 11.86 10.55 -16.56
C VAL A 228 13.14 10.49 -15.75
N ASP A 229 14.14 9.90 -16.38
CA ASP A 229 15.52 9.88 -15.97
C ASP A 229 15.83 8.99 -14.75
N SER A 230 16.00 7.69 -15.02
CA SER A 230 16.56 6.70 -14.09
C SER A 230 17.89 7.14 -13.46
N LYS A 231 18.57 8.17 -14.00
CA LYS A 231 19.73 8.85 -13.41
C LYS A 231 19.47 9.44 -12.03
N ARG A 232 18.24 9.79 -11.67
CA ARG A 232 17.97 10.35 -10.33
C ARG A 232 17.76 9.30 -9.24
N LEU A 233 17.41 8.08 -9.62
CA LEU A 233 17.35 6.94 -8.68
C LEU A 233 18.74 6.34 -8.36
N VAL A 234 19.85 6.99 -8.78
CA VAL A 234 21.22 6.51 -8.54
C VAL A 234 21.50 6.06 -7.10
N PRO A 235 21.06 6.77 -6.04
CA PRO A 235 21.30 6.34 -4.67
C PRO A 235 20.66 4.98 -4.34
N ALA A 236 19.51 4.66 -4.94
CA ALA A 236 18.75 3.45 -4.70
C ALA A 236 19.22 2.25 -5.55
N ARG A 237 19.95 2.51 -6.65
CA ARG A 237 20.29 1.51 -7.66
C ARG A 237 20.96 0.26 -7.07
N GLN A 238 21.81 0.45 -6.07
CA GLN A 238 22.60 -0.63 -5.48
C GLN A 238 21.81 -1.52 -4.53
N THR A 239 20.61 -1.12 -4.08
CA THR A 239 19.85 -1.85 -3.06
C THR A 239 18.55 -2.44 -3.57
N ILE A 240 18.07 -2.03 -4.75
CA ILE A 240 16.81 -2.52 -5.29
C ILE A 240 16.92 -4.01 -5.64
N GLU A 241 16.09 -4.81 -4.99
CA GLU A 241 15.98 -6.27 -5.11
C GLU A 241 14.72 -6.68 -5.88
N THR A 242 13.65 -5.86 -5.81
CA THR A 242 12.38 -6.11 -6.47
C THR A 242 11.92 -4.87 -7.23
N VAL A 243 11.60 -5.05 -8.51
CA VAL A 243 10.94 -4.03 -9.33
C VAL A 243 9.60 -4.57 -9.80
N GLU A 244 8.53 -3.85 -9.48
CA GLU A 244 7.22 -4.07 -10.08
C GLU A 244 6.91 -2.90 -11.02
N PHE A 245 6.53 -3.19 -12.27
CA PHE A 245 6.09 -2.14 -13.18
C PHE A 245 4.95 -2.58 -14.09
N ARG A 246 4.16 -1.61 -14.53
CA ARG A 246 3.01 -1.83 -15.42
C ARG A 246 3.22 -1.07 -16.72
N PRO A 247 3.85 -1.70 -17.73
CA PRO A 247 4.18 -0.99 -18.95
C PRO A 247 2.95 -0.69 -19.79
N THR A 248 3.07 0.38 -20.58
CA THR A 248 2.15 0.77 -21.65
C THR A 248 2.98 0.96 -22.92
N ALA A 249 2.34 0.97 -24.10
CA ALA A 249 3.05 1.16 -25.37
C ALA A 249 3.78 2.51 -25.49
N THR A 250 3.40 3.51 -24.68
CA THR A 250 3.99 4.85 -24.69
C THR A 250 5.12 5.03 -23.67
N ASN A 251 5.32 4.06 -22.77
CA ASN A 251 6.37 4.16 -21.77
C ASN A 251 7.75 3.90 -22.42
N PRO A 252 8.79 4.67 -22.06
CA PRO A 252 10.15 4.32 -22.45
C PRO A 252 10.57 3.02 -21.75
N PRO A 253 11.41 2.19 -22.38
CA PRO A 253 11.91 0.97 -21.77
C PRO A 253 12.76 1.29 -20.53
N ILE A 254 12.64 0.44 -19.52
CA ILE A 254 13.40 0.59 -18.28
C ILE A 254 14.76 -0.10 -18.47
N ASN A 255 15.85 0.61 -18.19
CA ASN A 255 17.17 -0.02 -18.15
C ASN A 255 17.36 -0.75 -16.80
N LEU A 256 17.08 -2.06 -16.80
CA LEU A 256 17.20 -2.93 -15.62
C LEU A 256 18.67 -3.20 -15.23
N GLY A 257 19.62 -3.02 -16.14
CA GLY A 257 21.06 -3.09 -15.84
C GLY A 257 21.54 -2.05 -14.83
N LEU A 258 20.71 -1.07 -14.52
CA LEU A 258 20.94 -0.10 -13.45
C LEU A 258 20.74 -0.67 -12.05
N PHE A 259 20.17 -1.87 -11.91
CA PHE A 259 19.84 -2.50 -10.62
C PHE A 259 20.66 -3.78 -10.41
N PRO A 260 21.94 -3.71 -10.01
CA PRO A 260 22.82 -4.87 -9.87
C PRO A 260 22.33 -5.95 -8.87
N ARG A 261 21.44 -5.60 -7.94
CA ARG A 261 20.87 -6.52 -6.95
C ARG A 261 19.46 -7.02 -7.29
N LEU A 262 18.96 -6.74 -8.49
CA LEU A 262 17.61 -7.13 -8.88
C LEU A 262 17.47 -8.67 -8.89
N THR A 263 16.62 -9.18 -7.99
CA THR A 263 16.31 -10.62 -7.87
C THR A 263 14.89 -10.97 -8.29
N ALA A 264 13.96 -10.02 -8.25
CA ALA A 264 12.56 -10.23 -8.61
C ALA A 264 12.06 -9.11 -9.52
N LEU A 265 11.33 -9.50 -10.56
CA LEU A 265 10.76 -8.59 -11.54
C LEU A 265 9.27 -8.93 -11.74
N HIS A 266 8.39 -8.03 -11.35
CA HIS A 266 6.95 -8.22 -11.48
C HIS A 266 6.42 -7.30 -12.56
N ILE A 267 5.85 -7.86 -13.62
CA ILE A 267 5.40 -7.12 -14.79
C ILE A 267 3.93 -7.41 -15.02
N THR A 268 3.13 -6.36 -15.01
CA THR A 268 1.69 -6.46 -15.29
C THR A 268 1.43 -5.88 -16.68
N LEU A 269 1.28 -6.73 -17.69
CA LEU A 269 0.92 -6.30 -19.04
C LEU A 269 -0.60 -6.13 -19.13
N ARG A 270 -1.08 -4.94 -19.50
CA ARG A 270 -2.53 -4.71 -19.71
C ARG A 270 -2.97 -4.90 -21.15
N ALA A 271 -2.08 -4.66 -22.09
CA ALA A 271 -2.38 -4.71 -23.50
C ALA A 271 -1.18 -5.31 -24.27
N PRO A 272 -1.43 -6.01 -25.39
CA PRO A 272 -0.39 -6.67 -26.18
C PRO A 272 0.64 -5.70 -26.78
N ASP A 273 0.23 -4.46 -27.02
CA ASP A 273 1.07 -3.39 -27.57
C ASP A 273 2.25 -2.99 -26.68
N ALA A 274 2.24 -3.36 -25.39
CA ALA A 274 3.36 -3.17 -24.47
C ALA A 274 4.50 -4.21 -24.65
N GLN A 275 4.32 -5.23 -25.50
CA GLN A 275 5.28 -6.32 -25.68
C GLN A 275 6.65 -5.88 -26.22
N PRO A 276 6.78 -5.02 -27.26
CA PRO A 276 8.09 -4.56 -27.73
C PRO A 276 8.88 -3.85 -26.63
N MET A 277 8.17 -3.07 -25.80
CA MET A 277 8.74 -2.39 -24.66
C MET A 277 9.23 -3.39 -23.60
N LEU A 278 8.47 -4.46 -23.35
CA LEU A 278 8.87 -5.55 -22.46
C LEU A 278 10.15 -6.23 -22.95
N VAL A 279 10.21 -6.62 -24.22
CA VAL A 279 11.39 -7.27 -24.82
C VAL A 279 12.62 -6.36 -24.68
N HIS A 280 12.47 -5.08 -25.00
CA HIS A 280 13.55 -4.11 -24.83
C HIS A 280 13.94 -3.92 -23.35
N THR A 281 13.00 -3.91 -22.43
CA THR A 281 13.28 -3.77 -20.99
C THR A 281 14.06 -4.98 -20.48
N LEU A 282 13.65 -6.19 -20.87
CA LEU A 282 14.35 -7.42 -20.51
C LEU A 282 15.71 -7.55 -21.17
N SER A 283 15.90 -7.05 -22.40
CA SER A 283 17.21 -7.08 -23.08
C SER A 283 18.25 -6.17 -22.43
N THR A 284 17.85 -5.22 -21.58
CA THR A 284 18.78 -4.40 -20.80
C THR A 284 19.36 -5.12 -19.58
N LEU A 285 18.90 -6.33 -19.27
CA LEU A 285 19.45 -7.13 -18.18
C LEU A 285 20.85 -7.62 -18.54
N PRO A 286 21.86 -7.33 -17.70
CA PRO A 286 23.19 -7.87 -17.91
C PRO A 286 23.17 -9.41 -17.87
N PRO A 287 23.96 -10.11 -18.70
CA PRO A 287 24.04 -11.57 -18.66
C PRO A 287 24.43 -12.15 -17.28
N SER A 288 25.12 -11.36 -16.45
CA SER A 288 25.51 -11.73 -15.09
C SER A 288 24.37 -11.67 -14.06
N HIS A 289 23.24 -11.04 -14.38
CA HIS A 289 22.11 -10.92 -13.46
C HIS A 289 21.40 -12.26 -13.27
N ARG A 290 21.12 -12.58 -11.99
CA ARG A 290 20.35 -13.76 -11.58
C ARG A 290 18.99 -13.31 -11.06
N ILE A 291 18.05 -13.10 -11.97
CA ILE A 291 16.65 -12.93 -11.60
C ILE A 291 16.07 -14.29 -11.23
N ARG A 292 15.53 -14.39 -10.03
CA ARG A 292 14.90 -15.61 -9.50
C ARG A 292 13.44 -15.72 -9.91
N THR A 293 12.77 -14.58 -10.13
CA THR A 293 11.33 -14.53 -10.31
C THR A 293 10.96 -13.47 -11.35
N ILE A 294 10.23 -13.88 -12.39
CA ILE A 294 9.60 -12.97 -13.35
C ILE A 294 8.11 -13.29 -13.37
N VAL A 295 7.30 -12.48 -12.68
CA VAL A 295 5.85 -12.64 -12.72
C VAL A 295 5.30 -11.83 -13.88
N LEU A 296 4.69 -12.50 -14.86
CA LEU A 296 4.01 -11.85 -15.99
C LEU A 296 2.50 -11.99 -15.78
N TRP A 297 1.82 -10.90 -15.43
CA TRP A 297 0.37 -10.90 -15.27
C TRP A 297 -0.32 -10.29 -16.50
N MET A 298 -1.22 -11.05 -17.12
CA MET A 298 -2.05 -10.64 -18.25
C MET A 298 -3.54 -10.81 -17.88
N PRO A 299 -4.34 -9.73 -17.81
CA PRO A 299 -5.75 -9.78 -17.39
C PRO A 299 -6.72 -10.35 -18.44
N HIS A 300 -6.25 -10.61 -19.65
CA HIS A 300 -7.10 -11.06 -20.75
C HIS A 300 -6.46 -12.32 -21.35
N GLY A 301 -7.16 -13.46 -21.29
CA GLY A 301 -6.71 -14.81 -21.63
C GLY A 301 -6.16 -14.97 -23.05
N GLY A 302 -4.95 -14.47 -23.27
CA GLY A 302 -4.20 -14.62 -24.49
C GLY A 302 -3.39 -15.90 -24.45
N ASP A 303 -4.04 -17.05 -24.60
CA ASP A 303 -3.41 -18.38 -24.54
C ASP A 303 -2.34 -18.61 -25.62
N GLY A 304 -2.20 -17.73 -26.62
CA GLY A 304 -1.21 -17.85 -27.70
C GLY A 304 0.01 -16.93 -27.63
N TRP A 305 0.13 -16.06 -26.62
CA TRP A 305 1.11 -14.95 -26.67
C TRP A 305 2.42 -15.24 -25.91
N LEU A 306 2.38 -16.15 -24.93
CA LEU A 306 3.52 -16.36 -24.03
C LEU A 306 4.60 -17.29 -24.63
N ASP A 307 4.19 -18.24 -25.47
CA ASP A 307 5.05 -19.32 -25.98
C ASP A 307 6.09 -18.84 -27.01
N LEU A 308 5.87 -17.69 -27.66
CA LEU A 308 6.67 -17.29 -28.82
C LEU A 308 7.99 -16.57 -28.49
N HIS A 309 8.23 -16.11 -27.25
CA HIS A 309 9.38 -15.24 -26.99
C HIS A 309 10.20 -15.50 -25.72
N LEU A 310 9.77 -16.38 -24.81
CA LEU A 310 10.67 -16.83 -23.72
C LEU A 310 11.89 -17.57 -24.28
N ALA A 311 11.75 -18.26 -25.41
CA ALA A 311 12.85 -18.89 -26.14
C ALA A 311 13.88 -17.89 -26.71
N SER A 312 13.49 -16.61 -26.88
CA SER A 312 14.36 -15.53 -27.37
C SER A 312 15.02 -14.72 -26.25
N LEU A 313 14.60 -14.93 -25.00
CA LEU A 313 15.31 -14.33 -23.87
C LEU A 313 16.67 -15.04 -23.72
N PRO A 314 17.74 -14.29 -23.36
CA PRO A 314 19.01 -14.93 -23.03
C PRO A 314 18.76 -16.01 -21.98
N GLN A 315 19.49 -17.13 -22.03
CA GLN A 315 19.35 -18.28 -21.14
C GLN A 315 19.63 -17.92 -19.66
N HIS A 316 18.76 -17.11 -19.07
CA HIS A 316 18.77 -16.77 -17.66
C HIS A 316 18.14 -17.95 -16.92
N ARG A 317 18.96 -18.63 -16.13
CA ARG A 317 18.57 -19.81 -15.38
C ARG A 317 17.45 -19.45 -14.39
N ALA A 318 16.36 -20.22 -14.44
CA ALA A 318 15.16 -20.14 -13.59
C ALA A 318 14.29 -18.89 -13.76
N ILE A 319 13.70 -18.73 -14.95
CA ILE A 319 12.51 -17.89 -15.11
C ILE A 319 11.30 -18.72 -14.68
N THR A 320 10.81 -18.51 -13.45
CA THR A 320 9.48 -19.00 -13.08
C THR A 320 8.45 -18.02 -13.60
N VAL A 321 7.74 -18.38 -14.66
CA VAL A 321 6.58 -17.63 -15.13
C VAL A 321 5.36 -18.17 -14.40
N GLU A 322 4.90 -17.43 -13.39
CA GLU A 322 3.62 -17.70 -12.76
C GLU A 322 2.52 -17.05 -13.60
N LEU A 323 1.89 -17.85 -14.45
CA LEU A 323 0.64 -17.46 -15.08
C LEU A 323 -0.46 -17.53 -14.02
N PRO A 324 -1.23 -16.46 -13.80
CA PRO A 324 -2.41 -16.55 -12.96
C PRO A 324 -3.36 -17.56 -13.61
N THR A 325 -3.61 -18.69 -12.97
CA THR A 325 -4.63 -19.65 -13.41
C THR A 325 -6.02 -19.06 -13.18
N GLU A 326 -6.41 -18.08 -14.01
CA GLU A 326 -7.74 -17.48 -13.99
C GLU A 326 -8.81 -18.42 -14.57
N ALA A 327 -8.41 -19.41 -15.38
CA ALA A 327 -9.33 -20.38 -15.99
C ALA A 327 -10.17 -21.17 -14.98
N ASN A 328 -9.67 -21.43 -13.76
CA ASN A 328 -10.45 -22.14 -12.73
C ASN A 328 -11.07 -21.23 -11.67
N HIS A 329 -10.58 -19.99 -11.52
CA HIS A 329 -11.12 -19.07 -10.52
C HIS A 329 -12.35 -18.33 -11.05
N TYR A 330 -12.36 -17.92 -12.32
CA TYR A 330 -13.46 -17.12 -12.87
C TYR A 330 -14.80 -17.90 -12.94
N ASP A 331 -14.75 -19.19 -13.30
CA ASP A 331 -15.94 -20.06 -13.34
C ASP A 331 -16.36 -20.57 -11.96
N TYR A 332 -15.42 -20.79 -11.04
CA TYR A 332 -15.75 -21.08 -9.62
C TYR A 332 -16.41 -19.89 -8.92
N ILE A 333 -15.97 -18.67 -9.22
CA ILE A 333 -16.53 -17.43 -8.65
C ILE A 333 -17.88 -17.11 -9.29
N LYS A 334 -18.02 -17.22 -10.62
CA LYS A 334 -19.31 -17.02 -11.31
C LYS A 334 -20.38 -18.02 -10.87
N SER A 335 -19.99 -19.27 -10.60
CA SER A 335 -20.93 -20.31 -10.16
C SER A 335 -21.37 -20.17 -8.71
N ARG A 336 -20.60 -19.48 -7.84
CA ARG A 336 -20.97 -19.25 -6.43
C ARG A 336 -21.54 -17.86 -6.12
N PHE A 337 -21.21 -16.80 -6.86
CA PHE A 337 -21.55 -15.42 -6.47
C PHE A 337 -22.01 -14.57 -7.67
N PRO A 338 -23.33 -14.56 -7.98
CA PRO A 338 -23.85 -13.71 -9.04
C PRO A 338 -24.03 -12.27 -8.54
N ARG A 339 -23.17 -11.38 -9.05
CA ARG A 339 -23.25 -9.89 -9.04
C ARG A 339 -23.06 -9.21 -7.67
N THR A 340 -22.01 -8.39 -7.56
CA THR A 340 -22.09 -6.92 -7.35
C THR A 340 -20.71 -6.25 -7.51
N SER A 341 -20.72 -5.01 -8.01
CA SER A 341 -19.56 -4.15 -8.33
C SER A 341 -18.58 -3.88 -7.17
N ALA A 342 -18.96 -4.20 -5.92
CA ALA A 342 -18.17 -3.93 -4.72
C ALA A 342 -17.00 -4.93 -4.50
N GLU A 343 -17.11 -6.17 -4.98
CA GLU A 343 -16.10 -7.22 -4.76
C GLU A 343 -14.83 -7.02 -5.60
N ASN A 344 -14.94 -6.37 -6.77
CA ASN A 344 -13.78 -6.02 -7.59
C ASN A 344 -12.89 -4.94 -6.95
N MET A 345 -13.43 -4.14 -6.02
CA MET A 345 -12.62 -3.25 -5.18
C MET A 345 -11.95 -4.00 -4.02
N LEU A 346 -12.65 -4.97 -3.42
CA LEU A 346 -12.10 -5.83 -2.36
C LEU A 346 -10.92 -6.68 -2.85
N ARG A 347 -10.93 -7.14 -4.10
CA ARG A 347 -9.76 -7.85 -4.70
C ARG A 347 -8.54 -6.97 -4.94
N ARG A 348 -8.71 -5.67 -5.22
CA ARG A 348 -7.56 -4.74 -5.27
C ARG A 348 -6.93 -4.59 -3.89
N THR A 349 -7.73 -4.63 -2.82
CA THR A 349 -7.22 -4.66 -1.44
C THR A 349 -6.62 -6.01 -1.03
N GLU A 350 -7.08 -7.14 -1.57
CA GLU A 350 -6.48 -8.47 -1.31
C GLU A 350 -5.10 -8.65 -1.96
N LYS A 351 -4.90 -8.24 -3.23
CA LYS A 351 -3.55 -8.24 -3.84
C LYS A 351 -2.59 -7.27 -3.16
N ASP A 352 -3.11 -6.18 -2.62
CA ASP A 352 -2.31 -5.29 -1.78
C ASP A 352 -2.00 -5.94 -0.43
N ARG A 353 -2.86 -6.84 0.08
CA ARG A 353 -2.72 -7.57 1.36
C ARG A 353 -1.70 -8.71 1.30
N ASP A 354 -1.51 -9.39 0.17
CA ASP A 354 -0.46 -10.42 0.02
C ASP A 354 0.96 -9.84 0.17
N TRP A 355 1.15 -8.56 -0.15
CA TRP A 355 2.39 -7.83 0.15
C TRP A 355 2.60 -7.58 1.65
N PHE A 356 1.52 -7.60 2.45
CA PHE A 356 1.51 -7.27 3.88
C PHE A 356 1.49 -8.49 4.80
N GLU A 357 0.97 -9.65 4.37
CA GLU A 357 1.08 -10.89 5.17
C GLU A 357 2.53 -11.39 5.29
N ALA A 358 3.47 -10.82 4.53
CA ALA A 358 4.92 -11.02 4.70
C ALA A 358 5.60 -10.08 5.72
N LEU A 359 4.83 -9.26 6.45
CA LEU A 359 5.32 -8.23 7.37
C LEU A 359 4.83 -8.40 8.83
N ASP A 360 3.96 -9.38 9.12
CA ASP A 360 3.64 -9.85 10.47
C ASP A 360 4.64 -10.96 10.89
#